data_AF-A0A923ZLP8-F1
#
_entry.id   AF-A0A923ZLP8-F1
#
_cell.length_a   1.000
_cell.length_b   1.000
_cell.length_c   1.000
_cell.angle_alpha   90.00
_cell.angle_beta   90.00
_cell.angle_gamma   90.00
#
_symmetry.space_group_name_H-M   'P 1'
#
loop_
_entity.id
_entity.type
_entity.pdbx_description
1 polymer ?
#
loop_
_entity_poly.entity_id
_entity_poly.type
_entity_poly.pdbx_seq_one_letter_code
_entity_poly.pdbx_strand_id
1 'polypeptide(L)'
;MLTRLAVAGPVLYLLVGMASAIAGLVPWLITGMRLPVQNLWASTVFPGQMPITLLPFSQYALSLIVALIVVGSAIAGVAARASRASRASRAQHPRFAVVSLAVSVAAVQVAALVQTTLTVMHGVKDTSASRLYLTALVIGTAASIAVGLVLLVLIARAPAAGVVVALSFAAIALQSWLNALVLPFGVVSTEPNLGLLAAIRWVPALVVGLAVVWAGIRSIGRAIAAILGLVVLWIAPAAVTAVTSAAGSRVLAAHPLEMLDYGSQVFVSALGVAGDTLSLLVPAIVVMVLGLGARGAMRRWGVEHAPAS
;
A
#
# COMPACT_ATOMS: atom_id res chain seq x y z
N MET A 1 39.89 -7.03 12.34
CA MET A 1 39.13 -5.99 11.59
C MET A 1 38.00 -6.57 10.70
N LEU A 2 38.08 -7.83 10.27
CA LEU A 2 37.06 -8.51 9.43
C LEU A 2 35.71 -8.80 10.13
N THR A 3 35.66 -8.83 11.45
CA THR A 3 34.42 -9.08 12.23
C THR A 3 33.49 -7.86 12.32
N ARG A 4 33.99 -6.63 12.14
CA ARG A 4 33.16 -5.40 12.20
C ARG A 4 32.32 -5.16 10.94
N LEU A 5 32.72 -5.72 9.79
CA LEU A 5 31.98 -5.55 8.52
C LEU A 5 30.82 -6.53 8.35
N ALA A 6 30.85 -7.70 9.01
CA ALA A 6 29.78 -8.70 8.91
C ALA A 6 28.49 -8.29 9.64
N VAL A 7 28.61 -7.57 10.76
CA VAL A 7 27.47 -7.09 11.57
C VAL A 7 26.78 -5.89 10.91
N ALA A 8 27.49 -5.11 10.09
CA ALA A 8 26.93 -3.96 9.38
C ALA A 8 25.82 -4.35 8.39
N GLY A 9 25.86 -5.58 7.85
CA GLY A 9 24.86 -6.08 6.91
C GLY A 9 23.45 -6.14 7.52
N PRO A 10 23.20 -6.99 8.53
CA PRO A 10 21.88 -7.11 9.16
C PRO A 10 21.36 -5.79 9.76
N VAL A 11 22.23 -5.00 10.37
CA VAL A 11 21.86 -3.69 10.96
C VAL A 11 21.39 -2.72 9.88
N LEU A 12 22.07 -2.65 8.73
CA LEU A 12 21.63 -1.82 7.61
C LEU A 12 20.24 -2.23 7.12
N TYR A 13 19.97 -3.54 6.99
CA TYR A 13 18.64 -4.02 6.59
C TYR A 13 17.56 -3.72 7.64
N LEU A 14 17.89 -3.74 8.94
CA LEU A 14 16.97 -3.26 9.98
C LEU A 14 16.66 -1.77 9.80
N LEU A 15 17.69 -0.93 9.60
CA LEU A 15 17.51 0.52 9.42
C LEU A 15 16.70 0.83 8.16
N VAL A 16 16.96 0.14 7.04
CA VAL A 16 16.20 0.29 5.81
C VAL A 16 14.74 -0.11 6.01
N GLY A 17 14.47 -1.18 6.77
CA GLY A 17 13.10 -1.61 7.04
C GLY A 17 12.36 -0.61 7.93
N MET A 18 13.00 -0.10 8.98
CA MET A 18 12.45 0.98 9.81
C MET A 18 12.17 2.22 8.97
N ALA A 19 13.13 2.68 8.17
CA ALA A 19 12.99 3.85 7.31
C ALA A 19 11.85 3.67 6.29
N SER A 20 11.69 2.47 5.74
CA SER A 20 10.60 2.15 4.80
C SER A 20 9.24 2.19 5.48
N ALA A 21 9.11 1.63 6.69
CA ALA A 21 7.88 1.70 7.46
C ALA A 21 7.53 3.14 7.87
N ILE A 22 8.51 3.93 8.30
CA ILE A 22 8.35 5.36 8.60
C ILE A 22 7.95 6.13 7.34
N ALA A 23 8.57 5.85 6.18
CA ALA A 23 8.18 6.42 4.90
C ALA A 23 6.70 6.13 4.59
N GLY A 24 6.23 4.91 4.87
CA GLY A 24 4.81 4.55 4.80
C GLY A 24 3.92 5.46 5.66
N LEU A 25 4.36 5.85 6.86
CA LEU A 25 3.62 6.73 7.76
C LEU A 25 3.64 8.21 7.36
N VAL A 26 4.52 8.65 6.46
CA VAL A 26 4.77 10.08 6.14
C VAL A 26 3.50 10.91 5.92
N PRO A 27 2.50 10.50 5.12
CA PRO A 27 1.29 11.30 4.92
C PRO A 27 0.54 11.61 6.21
N TRP A 28 0.67 10.75 7.22
CA TRP A 28 0.13 10.99 8.56
C TRP A 28 1.09 11.76 9.47
N LEU A 29 2.40 11.56 9.34
CA LEU A 29 3.38 12.31 10.12
C LEU A 29 3.29 13.81 9.84
N ILE A 30 3.09 14.20 8.58
CA ILE A 30 3.02 15.62 8.17
C ILE A 30 1.76 16.35 8.65
N THR A 31 0.70 15.64 9.05
CA THR A 31 -0.51 16.25 9.64
C THR A 31 -0.33 16.63 11.12
N GLY A 32 0.83 16.30 11.71
CA GLY A 32 1.05 16.40 13.14
C GLY A 32 0.46 15.25 13.94
N MET A 33 -0.01 14.19 13.27
CA MET A 33 -0.44 12.93 13.90
C MET A 33 -1.57 13.05 14.94
N ARG A 34 -2.35 14.13 14.89
CA ARG A 34 -3.46 14.33 15.84
C ARG A 34 -4.62 13.42 15.47
N LEU A 35 -5.05 12.58 16.40
CA LEU A 35 -6.15 11.65 16.20
C LEU A 35 -7.39 12.38 15.63
N PRO A 36 -8.02 11.88 14.56
CA PRO A 36 -9.27 12.44 14.07
C PRO A 36 -10.33 12.48 15.17
N VAL A 37 -11.24 13.45 15.13
CA VAL A 37 -12.29 13.57 16.15
C VAL A 37 -13.11 12.27 16.24
N GLN A 38 -13.25 11.75 17.46
CA GLN A 38 -13.99 10.53 17.74
C GLN A 38 -15.35 10.88 18.34
N ASN A 39 -16.43 10.41 17.73
CA ASN A 39 -17.79 10.56 18.29
C ASN A 39 -17.97 9.79 19.61
N LEU A 40 -17.09 8.81 19.86
CA LEU A 40 -17.13 7.92 21.01
C LEU A 40 -16.19 8.37 22.14
N TRP A 41 -15.57 9.55 22.04
CA TRP A 41 -14.70 10.08 23.08
C TRP A 41 -15.47 10.33 24.39
N ALA A 42 -14.84 10.08 25.54
CA ALA A 42 -15.49 10.17 26.85
C ALA A 42 -15.92 11.60 27.20
N SER A 43 -15.11 12.57 26.82
CA SER A 43 -15.34 14.00 27.02
C SER A 43 -15.44 14.75 25.69
N THR A 44 -15.99 15.96 25.71
CA THR A 44 -15.95 16.87 24.57
C THR A 44 -14.53 17.40 24.42
N VAL A 45 -13.87 17.06 23.31
CA VAL A 45 -12.49 17.48 23.00
C VAL A 45 -12.47 18.09 21.61
N PHE A 46 -11.90 19.29 21.48
CA PHE A 46 -11.77 19.96 20.19
C PHE A 46 -10.70 19.29 19.30
N PRO A 47 -10.78 19.39 17.97
CA PRO A 47 -9.82 18.76 17.05
C PRO A 47 -8.35 19.06 17.38
N GLY A 48 -8.03 20.31 17.76
CA GLY A 48 -6.68 20.72 18.12
C GLY A 48 -6.16 20.18 19.47
N GLN A 49 -7.03 19.56 20.26
CA GLN A 49 -6.72 18.97 21.57
C GLN A 49 -6.75 17.44 21.56
N MET A 50 -7.13 16.82 20.44
CA MET A 50 -7.05 15.38 20.29
C MET A 50 -5.60 14.89 20.44
N PRO A 51 -5.40 13.73 21.08
CA PRO A 51 -4.06 13.21 21.37
C PRO A 51 -3.33 12.81 20.09
N ILE A 52 -2.00 12.71 20.20
CA ILE A 52 -1.15 12.28 19.10
C ILE A 52 -1.16 10.74 19.02
N THR A 53 -1.42 10.21 17.83
CA THR A 53 -1.38 8.77 17.55
C THR A 53 -0.61 8.48 16.28
N LEU A 54 0.12 7.38 16.25
CA LEU A 54 0.93 6.99 15.08
C LEU A 54 0.09 6.48 13.90
N LEU A 55 -1.18 6.14 14.13
CA LEU A 55 -2.15 5.79 13.09
C LEU A 55 -3.42 6.65 13.21
N PRO A 56 -4.05 7.00 12.09
CA PRO A 56 -5.29 7.79 12.08
C PRO A 56 -6.50 6.89 12.35
N PHE A 57 -6.65 6.36 13.57
CA PHE A 57 -7.80 5.52 13.93
C PHE A 57 -9.12 6.28 13.73
N SER A 58 -9.83 5.97 12.65
CA SER A 58 -11.12 6.54 12.29
C SER A 58 -11.80 5.66 11.26
N GLN A 59 -13.14 5.54 11.33
CA GLN A 59 -13.93 4.87 10.28
C GLN A 59 -13.76 5.52 8.90
N TYR A 60 -13.37 6.80 8.86
CA TYR A 60 -13.14 7.56 7.62
C TYR A 60 -11.72 7.43 7.09
N ALA A 61 -10.82 6.81 7.85
CA ALA A 61 -9.41 6.68 7.51
C ALA A 61 -8.98 5.22 7.26
N LEU A 62 -9.93 4.29 7.11
CA LEU A 62 -9.63 2.86 6.92
C LEU A 62 -8.69 2.61 5.73
N SER A 63 -9.00 3.19 4.56
CA SER A 63 -8.14 3.08 3.38
C SER A 63 -6.78 3.72 3.58
N LEU A 64 -6.72 4.82 4.35
CA LEU A 64 -5.46 5.47 4.68
C LEU A 64 -4.61 4.58 5.59
N ILE A 65 -5.16 3.98 6.64
CA ILE A 65 -4.44 3.04 7.52
C ILE A 65 -3.80 1.91 6.70
N VAL A 66 -4.58 1.29 5.81
CA VAL A 66 -4.10 0.24 4.90
C VAL A 66 -2.98 0.78 4.01
N ALA A 67 -3.16 1.97 3.44
CA ALA A 67 -2.18 2.60 2.57
C ALA A 67 -0.83 2.86 3.26
N LEU A 68 -0.85 3.45 4.47
CA LEU A 68 0.36 3.74 5.24
C LEU A 68 1.17 2.46 5.52
N ILE A 69 0.48 1.37 5.85
CA ILE A 69 1.09 0.08 6.17
C ILE A 69 1.63 -0.61 4.91
N VAL A 70 0.78 -0.77 3.89
CA VAL A 70 1.11 -1.53 2.69
C VAL A 70 2.22 -0.84 1.90
N VAL A 71 2.17 0.49 1.76
CA VAL A 71 3.21 1.24 1.02
C VAL A 71 4.55 1.13 1.72
N GLY A 72 4.60 1.31 3.05
CA GLY A 72 5.84 1.14 3.81
C GLY A 72 6.46 -0.25 3.64
N SER A 73 5.63 -1.30 3.68
CA SER A 73 6.08 -2.68 3.46
C SER A 73 6.51 -2.93 2.00
N ALA A 74 5.82 -2.35 1.02
CA ALA A 74 6.17 -2.45 -0.39
C ALA A 74 7.52 -1.77 -0.71
N ILE A 75 7.78 -0.58 -0.14
CA ILE A 75 9.08 0.11 -0.25
C ILE A 75 10.21 -0.79 0.27
N ALA A 76 10.03 -1.41 1.44
CA ALA A 76 11.00 -2.35 1.99
C ALA A 76 11.23 -3.56 1.06
N GLY A 77 10.17 -4.10 0.46
CA GLY A 77 10.24 -5.19 -0.51
C GLY A 77 11.01 -4.81 -1.77
N VAL A 78 10.76 -3.62 -2.31
CA VAL A 78 11.48 -3.08 -3.48
C VAL A 78 12.95 -2.85 -3.14
N ALA A 79 13.25 -2.26 -1.98
CA ALA A 79 14.62 -2.05 -1.51
C ALA A 79 15.40 -3.38 -1.35
N ALA A 80 14.76 -4.41 -0.76
CA ALA A 80 15.31 -5.76 -0.70
C ALA A 80 15.66 -6.27 -2.09
N ARG A 81 14.75 -6.13 -3.05
CA ARG A 81 14.94 -6.68 -4.39
C ARG A 81 15.99 -5.93 -5.19
N ALA A 82 16.00 -4.60 -5.11
CA ALA A 82 17.01 -3.76 -5.74
C ALA A 82 18.43 -4.10 -5.24
N SER A 83 18.58 -4.31 -3.93
CA SER A 83 19.86 -4.71 -3.34
C SER A 83 20.35 -6.08 -3.81
N ARG A 84 19.48 -6.97 -4.29
CA ARG A 84 19.85 -8.30 -4.86
C ARG A 84 20.25 -8.24 -6.33
N ALA A 85 19.67 -7.29 -7.05
CA ALA A 85 19.95 -7.09 -8.46
C ALA A 85 21.38 -6.59 -8.69
N SER A 86 21.94 -5.82 -7.74
CA SER A 86 23.32 -5.35 -7.79
C SER A 86 24.34 -6.49 -7.67
N ARG A 87 25.28 -6.54 -8.63
CA ARG A 87 26.33 -7.58 -8.75
C ARG A 87 27.29 -7.55 -7.56
N ALA A 88 27.59 -6.35 -7.03
CA ALA A 88 28.46 -6.15 -5.87
C ALA A 88 27.85 -6.65 -4.55
N SER A 89 26.53 -6.46 -4.34
CA SER A 89 25.86 -6.92 -3.12
C SER A 89 25.56 -8.42 -3.11
N ARG A 90 25.51 -9.09 -4.27
CA ARG A 90 25.14 -10.52 -4.35
C ARG A 90 26.11 -11.43 -3.59
N ALA A 91 27.41 -11.08 -3.57
CA ALA A 91 28.43 -11.78 -2.80
C ALA A 91 28.33 -11.55 -1.28
N GLN A 92 27.61 -10.51 -0.85
CA GLN A 92 27.51 -10.08 0.55
C GLN A 92 26.08 -10.15 1.10
N HIS A 93 25.10 -10.71 0.36
CA HIS A 93 23.71 -10.75 0.80
C HIS A 93 23.58 -11.60 2.08
N PRO A 94 23.35 -10.98 3.25
CA PRO A 94 23.29 -11.74 4.48
C PRO A 94 22.07 -12.65 4.43
N ARG A 95 22.23 -13.90 4.91
CA ARG A 95 21.18 -14.94 4.89
C ARG A 95 19.84 -14.43 5.45
N PHE A 96 19.90 -13.48 6.40
CA PHE A 96 18.76 -12.92 7.10
C PHE A 96 18.28 -11.54 6.60
N ALA A 97 18.78 -11.00 5.48
CA ALA A 97 18.42 -9.64 5.00
C ALA A 97 16.91 -9.37 4.94
N VAL A 98 16.15 -10.28 4.33
CA VAL A 98 14.69 -10.14 4.19
C VAL A 98 13.98 -10.31 5.53
N VAL A 99 14.51 -11.16 6.42
CA VAL A 99 13.96 -11.34 7.77
C VAL A 99 14.20 -10.07 8.59
N SER A 100 15.41 -9.50 8.56
CA SER A 100 15.73 -8.22 9.20
C SER A 100 14.80 -7.10 8.72
N LEU A 101 14.57 -6.99 7.41
CA LEU A 101 13.61 -6.02 6.86
C LEU A 101 12.18 -6.27 7.37
N ALA A 102 11.69 -7.51 7.28
CA ALA A 102 10.34 -7.85 7.72
C ALA A 102 10.14 -7.60 9.21
N VAL A 103 11.11 -7.97 10.05
CA VAL A 103 11.07 -7.77 11.51
C VAL A 103 11.07 -6.28 11.85
N SER A 104 11.92 -5.47 11.21
CA SER A 104 11.98 -4.03 11.48
C SER A 104 10.73 -3.29 10.98
N VAL A 105 10.19 -3.64 9.82
CA VAL A 105 8.92 -3.11 9.33
C VAL A 105 7.79 -3.48 10.28
N ALA A 106 7.70 -4.76 10.67
CA ALA A 106 6.70 -5.24 11.62
C ALA A 106 6.82 -4.53 12.97
N ALA A 107 8.03 -4.32 13.48
CA ALA A 107 8.26 -3.64 14.75
C ALA A 107 7.71 -2.21 14.74
N VAL A 108 7.99 -1.42 13.69
CA VAL A 108 7.47 -0.05 13.55
C VAL A 108 5.94 -0.05 13.45
N GLN A 109 5.37 -0.91 12.61
CA GLN A 109 3.92 -0.94 12.38
C GLN A 109 3.15 -1.45 13.60
N VAL A 110 3.67 -2.47 14.30
CA VAL A 110 3.10 -2.98 15.56
C VAL A 110 3.23 -1.94 16.67
N ALA A 111 4.36 -1.24 16.77
CA ALA A 111 4.50 -0.15 17.73
C ALA A 111 3.48 0.98 17.46
N ALA A 112 3.26 1.34 16.19
CA ALA A 112 2.25 2.32 15.79
C ALA A 112 0.82 1.87 16.14
N LEU A 113 0.49 0.60 15.89
CA LEU A 113 -0.77 -0.02 16.27
C LEU A 113 -0.96 -0.01 17.79
N VAL A 114 0.01 -0.48 18.56
CA VAL A 114 -0.08 -0.55 20.03
C VAL A 114 -0.22 0.85 20.63
N GLN A 115 0.62 1.80 20.22
CA GLN A 115 0.57 3.17 20.74
C GLN A 115 -0.79 3.82 20.45
N THR A 116 -1.29 3.68 19.22
CA THR A 116 -2.60 4.23 18.83
C THR A 116 -3.73 3.57 19.61
N THR A 117 -3.69 2.24 19.72
CA THR A 117 -4.72 1.45 20.43
C THR A 117 -4.81 1.85 21.89
N LEU A 118 -3.67 1.91 22.59
CA LEU A 118 -3.63 2.32 23.99
C LEU A 118 -4.14 3.75 24.16
N THR A 119 -3.78 4.66 23.27
CA THR A 119 -4.24 6.06 23.33
C THR A 119 -5.75 6.17 23.15
N VAL A 120 -6.32 5.47 22.16
CA VAL A 120 -7.76 5.48 21.90
C VAL A 120 -8.53 4.78 23.02
N MET A 121 -8.04 3.63 23.50
CA MET A 121 -8.67 2.85 24.57
C MET A 121 -8.88 3.66 25.85
N HIS A 122 -7.91 4.49 26.24
CA HIS A 122 -8.04 5.35 27.42
C HIS A 122 -8.91 6.59 27.19
N GLY A 123 -9.17 6.98 25.94
CA GLY A 123 -9.92 8.19 25.61
C GLY A 123 -11.40 7.97 25.30
N VAL A 124 -11.77 6.80 24.79
CA VAL A 124 -13.17 6.49 24.44
C VAL A 124 -14.03 6.14 25.67
N LYS A 125 -15.34 6.35 25.55
CA LYS A 125 -16.32 5.91 26.55
C LYS A 125 -16.22 4.39 26.74
N ASP A 126 -16.30 3.91 27.98
CA ASP A 126 -16.43 2.47 28.24
C ASP A 126 -17.85 1.99 27.92
N THR A 127 -18.08 1.74 26.64
CA THR A 127 -19.32 1.15 26.11
C THR A 127 -18.98 -0.03 25.20
N SER A 128 -19.94 -0.93 24.99
CA SER A 128 -19.80 -2.04 24.05
C SER A 128 -19.51 -1.55 22.62
N ALA A 129 -20.14 -0.45 22.21
CA ALA A 129 -19.92 0.18 20.89
C ALA A 129 -18.47 0.67 20.71
N SER A 130 -17.90 1.36 21.71
CA SER A 130 -16.49 1.79 21.67
C SER A 130 -15.53 0.61 21.58
N ARG A 131 -15.79 -0.46 22.34
CA ARG A 131 -14.99 -1.69 22.31
C ARG A 131 -15.05 -2.39 20.97
N LEU A 132 -16.25 -2.54 20.39
CA LEU A 132 -16.44 -3.13 19.06
C LEU A 132 -15.71 -2.31 17.98
N TYR A 133 -15.88 -0.99 18.00
CA TYR A 133 -15.21 -0.07 17.08
C TYR A 133 -13.68 -0.18 17.15
N LEU A 134 -13.11 -0.08 18.36
CA LEU A 134 -11.67 -0.19 18.55
C LEU A 134 -11.15 -1.57 18.14
N THR A 135 -11.86 -2.64 18.51
CA THR A 135 -11.50 -4.01 18.13
C THR A 135 -11.48 -4.18 16.62
N ALA A 136 -12.48 -3.67 15.90
CA ALA A 136 -12.53 -3.71 14.45
C ALA A 136 -11.34 -2.98 13.81
N LEU A 137 -10.99 -1.79 14.31
CA LEU A 137 -9.80 -1.05 13.85
C LEU A 137 -8.50 -1.80 14.12
N VAL A 138 -8.35 -2.40 15.30
CA VAL A 138 -7.17 -3.18 15.66
C VAL A 138 -7.03 -4.40 14.75
N ILE A 139 -8.11 -5.16 14.55
CA ILE A 139 -8.10 -6.35 13.68
C ILE A 139 -7.81 -5.95 12.23
N GLY A 140 -8.46 -4.93 11.70
CA GLY A 140 -8.23 -4.45 10.33
C GLY A 140 -6.80 -3.96 10.12
N THR A 141 -6.24 -3.27 11.11
CA THR A 141 -4.84 -2.82 11.08
C THR A 141 -3.88 -4.01 11.14
N ALA A 142 -4.09 -4.96 12.06
CA ALA A 142 -3.26 -6.16 12.17
C ALA A 142 -3.29 -7.02 10.89
N ALA A 143 -4.47 -7.19 10.29
CA ALA A 143 -4.62 -7.84 8.98
C ALA A 143 -3.85 -7.09 7.88
N SER A 144 -3.91 -5.76 7.88
CA SER A 144 -3.14 -4.92 6.95
C SER A 144 -1.64 -5.09 7.12
N ILE A 145 -1.14 -5.20 8.36
CA ILE A 145 0.27 -5.50 8.65
C ILE A 145 0.64 -6.85 8.07
N ALA A 146 -0.15 -7.89 8.32
CA ALA A 146 0.09 -9.23 7.79
C ALA A 146 0.15 -9.23 6.24
N VAL A 147 -0.83 -8.59 5.58
CA VAL A 147 -0.85 -8.42 4.12
C VAL A 147 0.37 -7.65 3.63
N GLY A 148 0.72 -6.54 4.28
CA GLY A 148 1.91 -5.75 3.97
C GLY A 148 3.19 -6.58 4.04
N LEU A 149 3.36 -7.39 5.08
CA LEU A 149 4.52 -8.29 5.23
C LEU A 149 4.54 -9.38 4.16
N VAL A 150 3.39 -9.95 3.80
CA VAL A 150 3.29 -10.89 2.67
C VAL A 150 3.74 -10.23 1.37
N LEU A 151 3.24 -9.01 1.08
CA LEU A 151 3.64 -8.25 -0.11
C LEU A 151 5.13 -7.92 -0.10
N LEU A 152 5.69 -7.52 1.04
CA LEU A 152 7.14 -7.30 1.20
C LEU A 152 7.91 -8.55 0.80
N VAL A 153 7.56 -9.71 1.35
CA VAL A 153 8.24 -10.98 1.07
C VAL A 153 8.09 -11.36 -0.41
N LEU A 154 6.89 -11.23 -0.98
CA LEU A 154 6.64 -11.50 -2.40
C LEU A 154 7.49 -10.59 -3.29
N ILE A 155 7.49 -9.28 -3.06
CA ILE A 155 8.29 -8.32 -3.83
C ILE A 155 9.78 -8.62 -3.66
N ALA A 156 10.24 -8.99 -2.46
CA ALA A 156 11.65 -9.26 -2.19
C ALA A 156 12.16 -10.58 -2.80
N ARG A 157 11.31 -11.62 -2.87
CA ARG A 157 11.73 -13.02 -3.10
C ARG A 157 11.05 -13.71 -4.27
N ALA A 158 9.81 -13.36 -4.62
CA ALA A 158 9.07 -14.10 -5.63
C ALA A 158 9.74 -14.00 -7.02
N PRO A 159 9.50 -14.95 -7.92
CA PRO A 159 9.82 -14.81 -9.35
C PRO A 159 9.15 -13.57 -9.94
N ALA A 160 9.58 -13.14 -11.13
CA ALA A 160 9.08 -11.93 -11.80
C ALA A 160 7.54 -11.85 -11.84
N ALA A 161 6.87 -12.98 -12.09
CA ALA A 161 5.40 -13.10 -12.07
C ALA A 161 4.78 -12.71 -10.71
N GLY A 162 5.29 -13.25 -9.59
CA GLY A 162 4.76 -12.93 -8.26
C GLY A 162 4.98 -11.47 -7.87
N VAL A 163 6.03 -10.83 -8.39
CA VAL A 163 6.27 -9.40 -8.14
C VAL A 163 5.26 -8.52 -8.85
N VAL A 164 4.85 -8.87 -10.08
CA VAL A 164 3.79 -8.14 -10.79
C VAL A 164 2.53 -8.12 -9.93
N VAL A 165 2.10 -9.31 -9.48
CA VAL A 165 0.89 -9.43 -8.64
C VAL A 165 1.02 -8.61 -7.36
N ALA A 166 2.15 -8.74 -6.64
CA ALA A 166 2.35 -8.01 -5.39
C ALA A 166 2.40 -6.48 -5.59
N LEU A 167 3.06 -6.01 -6.66
CA LEU A 167 3.08 -4.59 -7.00
C LEU A 167 1.72 -4.08 -7.44
N SER A 168 0.88 -4.90 -8.09
CA SER A 168 -0.49 -4.51 -8.43
C SER A 168 -1.34 -4.22 -7.20
N PHE A 169 -1.24 -5.04 -6.15
CA PHE A 169 -1.91 -4.75 -4.88
C PHE A 169 -1.33 -3.50 -4.20
N ALA A 170 0.00 -3.37 -4.16
CA ALA A 170 0.65 -2.20 -3.56
C ALA A 170 0.33 -0.89 -4.31
N ALA A 171 0.09 -0.95 -5.62
CA ALA A 171 -0.22 0.20 -6.45
C ALA A 171 -1.52 0.90 -6.03
N ILE A 172 -2.52 0.13 -5.60
CA ILE A 172 -3.81 0.64 -5.13
C ILE A 172 -3.63 1.38 -3.80
N ALA A 173 -2.86 0.78 -2.89
CA ALA A 173 -2.48 1.40 -1.64
C ALA A 173 -1.66 2.70 -1.87
N LEU A 174 -0.77 2.68 -2.88
CA LEU A 174 0.04 3.84 -3.25
C LEU A 174 -0.79 5.03 -3.71
N GLN A 175 -1.89 4.82 -4.45
CA GLN A 175 -2.79 5.92 -4.81
C GLN A 175 -3.36 6.60 -3.56
N SER A 176 -3.87 5.81 -2.60
CA SER A 176 -4.43 6.35 -1.35
C SER A 176 -3.36 7.07 -0.52
N TRP A 177 -2.14 6.55 -0.50
CA TRP A 177 -0.99 7.17 0.16
C TRP A 177 -0.61 8.52 -0.46
N LEU A 178 -0.57 8.60 -1.80
CA LEU A 178 -0.29 9.84 -2.53
C LEU A 178 -1.40 10.88 -2.38
N ASN A 179 -2.67 10.44 -2.42
CA ASN A 179 -3.81 11.32 -2.17
C ASN A 179 -3.69 12.01 -0.80
N ALA A 180 -3.25 11.28 0.23
CA ALA A 180 -3.06 11.82 1.57
C ALA A 180 -1.86 12.78 1.70
N LEU A 181 -0.91 12.78 0.77
CA LEU A 181 0.12 13.83 0.71
C LEU A 181 -0.40 15.12 0.10
N VAL A 182 -1.27 15.02 -0.91
CA VAL A 182 -1.80 16.17 -1.66
C VAL A 182 -2.95 16.83 -0.92
N LEU A 183 -3.84 16.03 -0.36
CA LEU A 183 -4.94 16.47 0.48
C LEU A 183 -4.84 15.77 1.83
N PRO A 184 -3.99 16.29 2.74
CA PRO A 184 -3.84 15.71 4.07
C PRO A 184 -5.17 15.65 4.81
N PHE A 185 -5.33 14.62 5.62
CA PHE A 185 -6.59 14.34 6.31
C PHE A 185 -7.02 15.55 7.17
N GLY A 186 -8.27 16.00 6.98
CA GLY A 186 -8.84 17.15 7.71
C GLY A 186 -8.55 18.52 7.11
N VAL A 187 -7.89 18.59 5.94
CA VAL A 187 -7.63 19.84 5.21
C VAL A 187 -8.68 20.05 4.12
N VAL A 188 -9.12 21.30 3.92
CA VAL A 188 -10.05 21.69 2.86
C VAL A 188 -9.32 21.72 1.51
N SER A 189 -9.96 21.21 0.46
CA SER A 189 -9.39 21.18 -0.90
C SER A 189 -9.27 22.57 -1.52
N THR A 190 -8.17 22.81 -2.23
CA THR A 190 -7.98 23.98 -3.11
C THR A 190 -7.96 23.53 -4.58
N GLU A 191 -8.15 24.46 -5.52
CA GLU A 191 -8.11 24.17 -6.98
C GLU A 191 -6.85 23.41 -7.43
N PRO A 192 -5.61 23.79 -7.01
CA PRO A 192 -4.41 23.02 -7.35
C PRO A 192 -4.44 21.57 -6.86
N ASN A 193 -5.05 21.30 -5.70
CA ASN A 193 -5.15 19.95 -5.15
C ASN A 193 -6.00 19.05 -6.05
N LEU A 194 -7.09 19.59 -6.63
CA LEU A 194 -7.99 18.84 -7.50
C LEU A 194 -7.29 18.39 -8.79
N GLY A 195 -6.49 19.27 -9.41
CA GLY A 195 -5.70 18.93 -10.60
C GLY A 195 -4.68 17.83 -10.33
N LEU A 196 -3.99 17.89 -9.20
CA LEU A 196 -3.00 16.88 -8.83
C LEU A 196 -3.64 15.53 -8.44
N LEU A 197 -4.78 15.54 -7.74
CA LEU A 197 -5.56 14.33 -7.45
C LEU A 197 -6.08 13.66 -8.73
N ALA A 198 -6.50 14.46 -9.72
CA ALA A 198 -6.90 13.96 -11.03
C ALA A 198 -5.74 13.31 -11.80
N ALA A 199 -4.49 13.71 -11.54
CA ALA A 199 -3.31 13.03 -12.08
C ALA A 199 -2.97 11.74 -11.30
N ILE A 200 -3.05 11.79 -9.95
CA ILE A 200 -2.71 10.66 -9.06
C ILE A 200 -3.61 9.44 -9.30
N ARG A 201 -4.86 9.63 -9.74
CA ARG A 201 -5.78 8.52 -10.06
C ARG A 201 -5.20 7.53 -11.08
N TRP A 202 -4.24 7.95 -11.91
CA TRP A 202 -3.62 7.08 -12.92
C TRP A 202 -2.44 6.28 -12.38
N VAL A 203 -1.94 6.60 -11.18
CA VAL A 203 -0.74 5.96 -10.61
C VAL A 203 -0.85 4.44 -10.54
N PRO A 204 -1.99 3.84 -10.11
CA PRO A 204 -2.09 2.38 -10.10
C PRO A 204 -1.86 1.76 -11.47
N ALA A 205 -2.44 2.35 -12.51
CA ALA A 205 -2.28 1.88 -13.88
C ALA A 205 -0.83 1.96 -14.37
N LEU A 206 -0.14 3.08 -14.07
CA LEU A 206 1.27 3.26 -14.42
C LEU A 206 2.15 2.23 -13.72
N VAL A 207 1.96 2.00 -12.42
CA VAL A 207 2.75 1.05 -11.64
C VAL A 207 2.53 -0.38 -12.13
N VAL A 208 1.29 -0.78 -12.41
CA VAL A 208 0.98 -2.11 -12.95
C VAL A 208 1.62 -2.31 -14.32
N GLY A 209 1.45 -1.35 -15.24
CA GLY A 209 2.07 -1.40 -16.56
C GLY A 209 3.59 -1.53 -16.49
N LEU A 210 4.24 -0.71 -15.66
CA LEU A 210 5.69 -0.77 -15.44
C LEU A 210 6.14 -2.09 -14.80
N ALA A 211 5.38 -2.64 -13.86
CA ALA A 211 5.67 -3.94 -13.26
C ALA A 211 5.65 -5.06 -14.31
N VAL A 212 4.67 -5.05 -15.22
CA VAL A 212 4.61 -6.00 -16.34
C VAL A 212 5.79 -5.80 -17.30
N VAL A 213 6.13 -4.56 -17.66
CA VAL A 213 7.30 -4.26 -18.52
C VAL A 213 8.58 -4.78 -17.91
N TRP A 214 8.75 -4.61 -16.59
CA TRP A 214 9.90 -5.10 -15.84
C TRP A 214 10.00 -6.62 -15.89
N ALA A 215 8.90 -7.33 -15.59
CA ALA A 215 8.82 -8.79 -15.64
C ALA A 215 8.96 -9.34 -17.07
N GLY A 216 8.43 -8.64 -18.07
CA GLY A 216 8.26 -9.11 -19.45
C GLY A 216 7.22 -10.23 -19.58
N ILE A 217 6.88 -10.62 -20.80
CA ILE A 217 5.76 -11.56 -21.11
C ILE A 217 6.20 -12.89 -21.76
N ARG A 218 7.49 -13.24 -21.69
CA ARG A 218 8.07 -14.37 -22.45
C ARG A 218 7.71 -15.79 -21.97
N SER A 219 6.94 -15.92 -20.91
CA SER A 219 6.55 -17.21 -20.34
C SER A 219 5.11 -17.18 -19.89
N ILE A 220 4.40 -18.31 -19.96
CA ILE A 220 2.99 -18.43 -19.57
C ILE A 220 2.75 -17.83 -18.18
N GLY A 221 3.56 -18.18 -17.18
CA GLY A 221 3.40 -17.64 -15.81
C GLY A 221 3.52 -16.11 -15.71
N ARG A 222 4.28 -15.46 -16.61
CA ARG A 222 4.37 -13.99 -16.65
C ARG A 222 3.20 -13.35 -17.40
N ALA A 223 2.69 -14.01 -18.45
CA ALA A 223 1.48 -13.59 -19.12
C ALA A 223 0.27 -13.68 -18.18
N ILE A 224 0.13 -14.78 -17.44
CA ILE A 224 -0.89 -14.95 -16.39
C ILE A 224 -0.73 -13.85 -15.33
N ALA A 225 0.48 -13.56 -14.87
CA ALA A 225 0.69 -12.50 -13.89
C ALA A 225 0.34 -11.10 -14.41
N ALA A 226 0.57 -10.82 -15.70
CA ALA A 226 0.14 -9.57 -16.32
C ALA A 226 -1.39 -9.46 -16.35
N ILE A 227 -2.09 -10.54 -16.74
CA ILE A 227 -3.55 -10.62 -16.70
C ILE A 227 -4.05 -10.43 -15.27
N LEU A 228 -3.51 -11.16 -14.30
CA LEU A 228 -3.87 -11.01 -12.89
C LEU A 228 -3.61 -9.59 -12.38
N GLY A 229 -2.52 -8.95 -12.80
CA GLY A 229 -2.23 -7.56 -12.44
C GLY A 229 -3.28 -6.58 -12.96
N LEU A 230 -3.75 -6.77 -14.20
CA LEU A 230 -4.85 -5.99 -14.79
C LEU A 230 -6.20 -6.31 -14.13
N VAL A 231 -6.47 -7.57 -13.80
CA VAL A 231 -7.67 -7.99 -13.07
C VAL A 231 -7.69 -7.36 -11.67
N VAL A 232 -6.56 -7.36 -10.95
CA VAL A 232 -6.43 -6.67 -9.66
C VAL A 232 -6.68 -5.18 -9.83
N LEU A 233 -6.10 -4.55 -10.85
CA LEU A 233 -6.30 -3.12 -11.13
C LEU A 233 -7.78 -2.76 -11.39
N TRP A 234 -8.54 -3.68 -11.99
CA TRP A 234 -9.98 -3.49 -12.22
C TRP A 234 -10.82 -3.77 -10.97
N ILE A 235 -10.58 -4.89 -10.30
CA ILE A 235 -11.45 -5.39 -9.22
C ILE A 235 -11.16 -4.72 -7.89
N ALA A 236 -9.90 -4.56 -7.52
CA ALA A 236 -9.56 -4.20 -6.15
C ALA A 236 -9.93 -2.75 -5.78
N PRO A 237 -9.87 -1.73 -6.65
CA PRO A 237 -10.43 -0.41 -6.33
C PRO A 237 -11.95 -0.48 -6.10
N ALA A 238 -12.69 -1.24 -6.91
CA ALA A 238 -14.13 -1.45 -6.71
C ALA A 238 -14.42 -2.14 -5.37
N ALA A 239 -13.60 -3.14 -5.00
CA ALA A 239 -13.71 -3.83 -3.70
C ALA A 239 -13.43 -2.87 -2.53
N VAL A 240 -12.42 -2.02 -2.64
CA VAL A 240 -12.13 -0.99 -1.62
C VAL A 240 -13.32 -0.05 -1.48
N THR A 241 -13.85 0.48 -2.58
CA THR A 241 -15.04 1.35 -2.56
C THR A 241 -16.22 0.66 -1.87
N ALA A 242 -16.55 -0.57 -2.26
CA ALA A 242 -17.63 -1.35 -1.67
C ALA A 242 -17.46 -1.56 -0.15
N VAL A 243 -16.27 -1.99 0.28
CA VAL A 243 -15.97 -2.19 1.71
C VAL A 243 -16.05 -0.88 2.47
N THR A 244 -15.52 0.22 1.94
CA THR A 244 -15.57 1.53 2.61
C THR A 244 -16.99 2.07 2.71
N SER A 245 -17.81 1.90 1.67
CA SER A 245 -19.21 2.31 1.69
C SER A 245 -20.02 1.48 2.68
N ALA A 246 -19.83 0.16 2.68
CA ALA A 246 -20.49 -0.74 3.61
C ALA A 246 -20.09 -0.45 5.06
N ALA A 247 -18.78 -0.36 5.34
CA ALA A 247 -18.26 -0.07 6.68
C ALA A 247 -18.61 1.34 7.18
N GLY A 248 -18.80 2.30 6.27
CA GLY A 248 -19.25 3.66 6.60
C GLY A 248 -20.74 3.75 6.92
N SER A 249 -21.55 2.75 6.56
CA SER A 249 -23.00 2.77 6.77
C SER A 249 -23.37 2.38 8.20
N ARG A 250 -23.47 3.39 9.06
CA ARG A 250 -23.83 3.21 10.48
C ARG A 250 -25.22 2.61 10.69
N VAL A 251 -26.14 2.84 9.75
CA VAL A 251 -27.52 2.32 9.81
C VAL A 251 -27.53 0.80 9.58
N LEU A 252 -26.67 0.30 8.69
CA LEU A 252 -26.60 -1.12 8.34
C LEU A 252 -25.74 -1.94 9.32
N ALA A 253 -25.08 -1.31 10.29
CA ALA A 253 -24.24 -2.01 11.27
C ALA A 253 -25.02 -3.03 12.12
N ALA A 254 -26.32 -2.82 12.33
CA ALA A 254 -27.22 -3.77 13.00
C ALA A 254 -27.74 -4.89 12.06
N HIS A 255 -27.60 -4.72 10.75
CA HIS A 255 -28.17 -5.59 9.71
C HIS A 255 -27.08 -6.08 8.75
N PRO A 256 -26.26 -7.08 9.15
CA PRO A 256 -25.06 -7.47 8.41
C PRO A 256 -25.35 -8.06 7.01
N LEU A 257 -26.51 -8.68 6.82
CA LEU A 257 -26.94 -9.18 5.51
C LEU A 257 -27.28 -8.04 4.56
N GLU A 258 -28.02 -7.02 5.04
CA GLU A 258 -28.32 -5.82 4.25
C GLU A 258 -27.05 -5.01 3.95
N MET A 259 -26.09 -5.00 4.87
CA MET A 259 -24.77 -4.41 4.66
C MET A 259 -23.98 -5.13 3.55
N LEU A 260 -24.08 -6.46 3.48
CA LEU A 260 -23.48 -7.26 2.42
C LEU A 260 -24.16 -6.98 1.07
N ASP A 261 -25.48 -6.91 1.04
CA ASP A 261 -26.24 -6.59 -0.17
C ASP A 261 -25.88 -5.19 -0.68
N TYR A 262 -25.86 -4.20 0.20
CA TYR A 262 -25.42 -2.84 -0.14
C TYR A 262 -23.99 -2.80 -0.67
N GLY A 263 -23.05 -3.47 0.01
CA GLY A 263 -21.67 -3.59 -0.45
C GLY A 263 -21.57 -4.25 -1.83
N SER A 264 -22.35 -5.31 -2.07
CA SER A 264 -22.37 -6.00 -3.37
C SER A 264 -22.89 -5.11 -4.50
N GLN A 265 -23.91 -4.30 -4.23
CA GLN A 265 -24.45 -3.34 -5.20
C GLN A 265 -23.43 -2.25 -5.53
N VAL A 266 -22.76 -1.69 -4.52
CA VAL A 266 -21.69 -0.71 -4.71
C VAL A 266 -20.53 -1.32 -5.49
N PHE A 267 -20.15 -2.57 -5.19
CA PHE A 267 -19.10 -3.28 -5.90
C PHE A 267 -19.41 -3.44 -7.39
N VAL A 268 -20.60 -3.95 -7.74
CA VAL A 268 -21.03 -4.13 -9.12
C VAL A 268 -21.13 -2.79 -9.85
N SER A 269 -21.66 -1.75 -9.18
CA SER A 269 -21.71 -0.40 -9.73
C SER A 269 -20.30 0.15 -10.01
N ALA A 270 -19.36 -0.05 -9.09
CA ALA A 270 -17.98 0.41 -9.20
C ALA A 270 -17.16 -0.35 -10.26
N LEU A 271 -17.54 -1.59 -10.61
CA LEU A 271 -16.92 -2.34 -11.71
C LEU A 271 -17.32 -1.83 -13.10
N GLY A 272 -18.48 -1.18 -13.21
CA GLY A 272 -19.03 -0.68 -14.46
C GLY A 272 -18.38 0.61 -14.95
N VAL A 273 -18.84 1.10 -16.11
CA VAL A 273 -18.34 2.35 -16.74
C VAL A 273 -18.51 3.56 -15.83
N ALA A 274 -19.55 3.57 -14.99
CA ALA A 274 -19.81 4.64 -14.02
C ALA A 274 -18.83 4.65 -12.83
N GLY A 275 -18.10 3.55 -12.59
CA GLY A 275 -17.23 3.38 -11.43
C GLY A 275 -15.77 3.76 -11.66
N ASP A 276 -15.42 4.27 -12.85
CA ASP A 276 -14.08 4.67 -13.30
C ASP A 276 -12.97 3.60 -13.24
N THR A 277 -13.19 2.42 -12.63
CA THR A 277 -12.15 1.38 -12.49
C THR A 277 -11.72 0.79 -13.83
N LEU A 278 -12.66 0.60 -14.75
CA LEU A 278 -12.38 0.10 -16.10
C LEU A 278 -11.50 1.08 -16.91
N SER A 279 -11.61 2.38 -16.62
CA SER A 279 -10.79 3.41 -17.28
C SER A 279 -9.29 3.25 -16.97
N LEU A 280 -8.92 2.61 -15.85
CA LEU A 280 -7.53 2.35 -15.47
C LEU A 280 -6.84 1.32 -16.36
N LEU A 281 -7.61 0.45 -17.04
CA LEU A 281 -7.04 -0.58 -17.92
C LEU A 281 -6.36 0.03 -19.15
N VAL A 282 -6.96 1.07 -19.74
CA VAL A 282 -6.42 1.72 -20.94
C VAL A 282 -5.00 2.24 -20.73
N PRO A 283 -4.71 3.13 -19.76
CA PRO A 283 -3.34 3.61 -19.54
C PRO A 283 -2.39 2.50 -19.11
N ALA A 284 -2.84 1.50 -18.34
CA ALA A 284 -2.01 0.36 -17.96
C ALA A 284 -1.55 -0.43 -19.20
N ILE A 285 -2.48 -0.71 -20.12
CA ILE A 285 -2.20 -1.40 -21.39
C ILE A 285 -1.29 -0.55 -22.27
N VAL A 286 -1.54 0.76 -22.38
CA VAL A 286 -0.70 1.68 -23.16
C VAL A 286 0.74 1.67 -22.64
N VAL A 287 0.96 1.85 -21.34
CA VAL A 287 2.30 1.79 -20.71
C VAL A 287 2.95 0.43 -20.94
N MET A 288 2.19 -0.65 -20.79
CA MET A 288 2.68 -2.01 -21.02
C MET A 288 3.15 -2.20 -22.46
N VAL A 289 2.33 -1.84 -23.45
CA VAL A 289 2.63 -2.02 -24.88
C VAL A 289 3.83 -1.17 -25.29
N LEU A 290 3.83 0.12 -24.93
CA LEU A 290 4.93 1.03 -25.25
C LEU A 290 6.24 0.58 -24.61
N GLY A 291 6.22 0.21 -23.33
CA GLY A 291 7.41 -0.22 -22.61
C GLY A 291 7.99 -1.55 -23.12
N LEU A 292 7.12 -2.51 -23.47
CA LEU A 292 7.56 -3.78 -24.08
C LEU A 292 8.09 -3.57 -25.50
N GLY A 293 7.44 -2.71 -26.29
CA GLY A 293 7.87 -2.35 -27.64
C GLY A 293 9.25 -1.69 -27.66
N ALA A 294 9.46 -0.66 -26.83
CA ALA A 294 10.75 0.01 -26.68
C ALA A 294 11.86 -0.96 -26.25
N ARG A 295 11.57 -1.85 -25.28
CA ARG A 295 12.51 -2.89 -24.83
C ARG A 295 12.84 -3.90 -25.93
N GLY A 296 11.90 -4.19 -26.82
CA GLY A 296 12.11 -5.02 -28.00
C GLY A 296 13.02 -4.35 -29.03
N ALA A 297 12.74 -3.08 -29.35
CA ALA A 297 13.53 -2.29 -30.30
C ALA A 297 14.99 -2.15 -29.85
N MET A 298 15.23 -1.75 -28.59
CA MET A 298 16.59 -1.61 -28.04
C MET A 298 17.40 -2.92 -28.09
N ARG A 299 16.75 -4.07 -27.90
CA ARG A 299 17.41 -5.38 -28.00
C ARG A 299 17.81 -5.73 -29.43
N ARG A 300 16.98 -5.38 -30.42
CA ARG A 300 17.29 -5.61 -31.83
C ARG A 300 18.44 -4.71 -32.29
N TRP A 301 18.38 -3.43 -31.94
CA TRP A 301 19.44 -2.46 -32.24
C TRP A 301 20.80 -2.86 -31.66
N GLY A 302 20.84 -3.33 -30.42
CA GLY A 302 22.08 -3.80 -29.78
C GLY A 302 22.66 -5.09 -30.38
N VAL A 303 21.86 -5.88 -31.10
CA VAL A 303 22.33 -7.06 -31.83
C VAL A 303 22.89 -6.67 -33.20
N GLU A 304 22.24 -5.72 -33.89
CA GLU A 304 22.68 -5.23 -35.21
C GLU A 304 23.98 -4.41 -35.15
N HIS A 305 24.27 -3.76 -34.02
CA HIS A 305 25.46 -2.90 -33.85
C HIS A 305 26.54 -3.53 -32.95
N ALA A 306 26.44 -4.84 -32.66
CA ALA A 306 27.52 -5.53 -31.95
C ALA A 306 28.72 -5.68 -32.92
N PRO A 307 29.94 -5.23 -32.54
CA PRO A 307 31.12 -5.40 -33.40
C PRO A 307 31.35 -6.90 -33.64
N ALA A 308 31.46 -7.28 -34.91
CA ALA A 308 31.82 -8.64 -35.30
C ALA A 308 33.20 -8.96 -34.72
N SER A 309 33.24 -9.86 -33.73
CA SER A 309 34.45 -10.44 -33.16
C SER A 309 34.85 -11.69 -33.92
#